data_AF-A0A927A036-F1
#
_entry.id   AF-A0A927A036-F1
#
_cell.length_a   1.000
_cell.length_b   1.000
_cell.length_c   1.000
_cell.angle_alpha   90.00
_cell.angle_beta   90.00
_cell.angle_gamma   90.00
#
_symmetry.space_group_name_H-M   'P 1'
#
loop_
_entity.id
_entity.type
_entity.pdbx_description
1 polymer ?
#
loop_
_entity_poly.entity_id
_entity_poly.type
_entity_poly.pdbx_seq_one_letter_code
_entity_poly.pdbx_strand_id
1 'polypeptide(L)'
;MKVRGIKRGQNIELLEQINNIPDGTEIIIDLEFIEKQIPKPKLHLTEEERLAKLNNLFGTWKNQPDLTEIFAEIDQQRHTY
;
A
#
# COMPACT_ATOMS: atom_id res chain seq x y z
N MET A 1 12.10 29.21 -13.14
CA MET A 1 13.05 28.83 -12.08
C MET A 1 12.41 27.69 -11.28
N LYS A 2 13.12 26.58 -11.00
CA LYS A 2 12.58 25.48 -10.17
C LYS A 2 13.30 25.51 -8.82
N VAL A 3 12.55 25.67 -7.74
CA VAL A 3 13.08 25.68 -6.36
C VAL A 3 12.56 24.44 -5.64
N ARG A 4 13.41 23.80 -4.85
CA ARG A 4 12.99 22.64 -4.05
C ARG A 4 12.37 23.09 -2.74
N GLY A 5 11.28 22.44 -2.36
CA GLY A 5 10.62 22.68 -1.09
C GLY A 5 10.13 21.39 -0.43
N ILE A 6 9.79 21.49 0.85
CA ILE A 6 9.22 20.41 1.65
C ILE A 6 7.85 20.85 2.16
N LYS A 7 6.85 20.02 1.94
CA LYS A 7 5.49 20.23 2.47
C LYS A 7 5.45 19.84 3.95
N ARG A 8 5.13 20.79 4.83
CA ARG A 8 4.89 20.58 6.27
C ARG A 8 3.50 21.07 6.65
N GLY A 9 2.60 20.15 7.00
CA GLY A 9 1.22 20.53 7.31
C GLY A 9 0.53 21.16 6.10
N GLN A 10 0.13 22.43 6.21
CA GLN A 10 -0.43 23.24 5.10
C GLN A 10 0.60 24.18 4.47
N ASN A 11 1.84 24.19 4.95
CA ASN A 11 2.89 25.10 4.50
C ASN A 11 3.87 24.37 3.56
N ILE A 12 4.48 25.14 2.66
CA ILE A 12 5.62 24.69 1.84
C ILE A 12 6.85 25.48 2.30
N GLU A 13 7.85 24.77 2.82
CA GLU A 13 9.14 25.37 3.19
C GLU A 13 10.08 25.26 2.00
N LEU A 14 10.58 26.38 1.51
CA LEU A 14 11.60 26.40 0.46
C LEU A 14 12.97 26.08 1.09
N LEU A 15 13.75 25.24 0.42
CA LEU A 15 15.09 24.84 0.89
C LEU A 15 16.17 25.85 0.51
N GLU A 16 15.87 26.78 -0.38
CA GLU A 16 16.80 27.76 -0.92
C GLU A 16 16.23 29.17 -0.71
N GLN A 17 17.11 30.13 -0.41
CA GLN A 17 16.74 31.54 -0.35
C GLN A 17 16.51 32.10 -1.75
N ILE A 18 15.32 32.67 -1.96
CA ILE A 18 14.93 33.36 -3.18
C ILE A 18 15.05 34.87 -2.98
N ASN A 19 16.28 35.38 -3.09
CA ASN A 19 16.59 36.81 -2.87
C ASN A 19 16.10 37.74 -3.99
N ASN A 20 15.66 37.19 -5.12
CA ASN A 20 15.28 37.95 -6.31
C ASN A 20 13.75 38.17 -6.42
N ILE A 21 12.97 37.74 -5.44
CA ILE A 21 11.52 37.88 -5.44
C ILE A 21 11.13 38.91 -4.36
N PRO A 22 10.60 40.09 -4.73
CA PRO A 22 10.16 41.09 -3.76
C PRO A 22 9.02 40.59 -2.89
N ASP A 23 8.92 41.13 -1.68
CA ASP A 23 7.80 40.85 -0.76
C ASP A 23 6.46 41.24 -1.40
N GLY A 24 5.46 40.36 -1.26
CA GLY A 24 4.12 40.55 -1.80
C GLY A 24 3.95 40.11 -3.27
N THR A 25 4.98 39.56 -3.90
CA THR A 25 4.87 39.00 -5.25
C THR A 25 4.03 37.72 -5.25
N GLU A 26 2.99 37.67 -6.08
CA GLU A 26 2.23 36.44 -6.32
C GLU A 26 3.10 35.43 -7.09
N ILE A 27 3.14 34.19 -6.60
CA ILE A 27 3.90 33.11 -7.22
C ILE A 27 2.99 31.92 -7.49
N ILE A 28 3.19 31.31 -8.67
CA ILE A 28 2.52 30.06 -9.05
C ILE A 28 3.46 28.90 -8.71
N ILE A 29 2.97 27.91 -7.97
CA ILE A 29 3.76 26.77 -7.51
C ILE A 29 3.30 25.52 -8.25
N ASP A 30 4.16 24.99 -9.12
CA ASP A 30 3.97 23.67 -9.72
C ASP A 30 4.55 22.60 -8.81
N LEU A 31 3.69 21.69 -8.32
CA LEU A 31 4.07 20.61 -7.43
C LEU A 31 4.29 19.31 -8.22
N GLU A 32 5.54 18.87 -8.31
CA GLU A 32 5.87 17.52 -8.75
C GLU A 32 6.07 16.63 -7.51
N PHE A 33 5.22 15.61 -7.36
CA PHE A 33 5.41 14.60 -6.32
C PHE A 33 6.59 13.71 -6.70
N ILE A 34 7.73 13.95 -6.06
CA ILE A 34 8.80 12.97 -6.06
C ILE A 34 8.33 11.86 -5.14
N GLU A 35 7.68 10.85 -5.70
CA GLU A 35 7.52 9.57 -5.02
C GLU A 35 8.94 9.13 -4.65
N LYS A 36 9.31 9.31 -3.38
CA LYS A 36 10.37 8.49 -2.81
C LYS A 36 9.89 7.09 -3.09
N GLN A 37 10.52 6.45 -4.07
CA GLN A 37 10.46 5.01 -4.22
C GLN A 37 10.96 4.50 -2.87
N ILE A 38 10.04 4.31 -1.91
CA ILE A 38 10.29 3.51 -0.73
C ILE A 38 10.70 2.21 -1.40
N PRO A 39 11.98 1.82 -1.33
CA PRO A 39 12.35 0.56 -1.93
C PRO A 39 11.46 -0.43 -1.22
N LYS A 40 10.49 -1.01 -1.94
CA LYS A 40 9.72 -2.14 -1.43
C LYS A 40 10.80 -3.05 -0.88
N PRO A 41 10.82 -3.35 0.43
CA PRO A 41 11.80 -4.30 0.92
C PRO A 41 11.65 -5.49 -0.01
N LYS A 42 12.71 -5.83 -0.74
CA LYS A 42 12.77 -7.05 -1.53
C LYS A 42 12.77 -8.16 -0.49
N LEU A 43 11.59 -8.43 0.05
CA LEU A 43 11.26 -9.57 0.85
C LEU A 43 11.41 -10.71 -0.14
N HIS A 44 12.64 -11.21 -0.24
CA HIS A 44 12.99 -12.50 -0.81
C HIS A 44 12.37 -13.56 0.11
N LEU A 45 11.04 -13.58 0.15
CA LEU A 45 10.30 -14.65 0.77
C LEU A 45 10.31 -15.79 -0.24
N THR A 46 10.62 -16.99 0.24
CA THR A 46 10.37 -18.20 -0.55
C THR A 46 8.87 -18.36 -0.79
N GLU A 47 8.50 -19.23 -1.72
CA GLU A 47 7.09 -19.50 -2.01
C GLU A 47 6.35 -20.02 -0.76
N GLU A 48 7.01 -20.83 0.07
CA GLU A 48 6.44 -21.32 1.32
C GLU A 48 6.21 -20.20 2.33
N GLU A 49 7.16 -19.27 2.49
CA GLU A 49 7.03 -18.15 3.43
C GLU A 49 5.95 -17.16 2.98
N ARG A 50 5.83 -16.93 1.67
CA ARG A 50 4.71 -16.15 1.10
C ARG A 50 3.38 -16.82 1.40
N LEU A 51 3.28 -18.13 1.17
CA LEU A 51 2.06 -18.89 1.41
C LEU A 51 1.68 -18.87 2.91
N ALA A 52 2.64 -19.06 3.80
CA ALA A 52 2.42 -18.99 5.26
C ALA A 52 1.92 -17.61 5.70
N LYS A 53 2.47 -16.53 5.13
CA LYS A 53 2.03 -15.16 5.44
C LYS A 53 0.62 -14.88 4.95
N LEU A 54 0.26 -15.36 3.76
CA LEU A 54 -1.10 -15.26 3.22
C LEU A 54 -2.09 -16.07 4.07
N ASN A 55 -1.71 -17.29 4.45
CA ASN A 55 -2.50 -18.16 5.31
C ASN A 55 -2.75 -17.56 6.70
N ASN A 56 -1.76 -16.86 7.27
CA ASN A 56 -1.94 -16.15 8.55
C ASN A 56 -2.86 -14.93 8.41
N LEU A 57 -2.77 -14.20 7.29
CA LEU A 57 -3.56 -12.98 7.08
C LEU A 57 -5.02 -13.26 6.72
N PHE A 58 -5.26 -14.28 5.88
CA PHE A 58 -6.58 -14.57 5.31
C PHE A 58 -7.22 -15.85 5.87
N GLY A 59 -6.52 -16.55 6.76
CA GLY A 59 -6.92 -17.88 7.24
C GLY A 59 -6.61 -18.98 6.23
N THR A 60 -6.42 -20.20 6.74
CA THR A 60 -6.23 -21.39 5.91
C THR A 60 -7.57 -22.04 5.60
N TRP A 61 -7.92 -22.11 4.31
CA TRP A 61 -9.10 -22.85 3.85
C TRP A 61 -8.85 -24.36 3.74
N LYS A 62 -7.56 -24.76 3.74
CA LYS A 62 -7.14 -26.16 3.64
C LYS A 62 -7.24 -26.83 5.02
N ASN A 63 -7.91 -27.97 5.10
CA ASN A 63 -8.07 -28.81 6.29
C ASN A 63 -8.94 -28.19 7.41
N GLN A 64 -9.95 -27.37 7.06
CA GLN A 64 -10.94 -26.95 8.05
C GLN A 64 -12.03 -28.05 8.17
N PRO A 65 -12.18 -28.67 9.36
CA PRO A 65 -13.16 -29.74 9.57
C PRO A 65 -14.58 -29.24 9.34
N ASP A 66 -14.90 -28.03 9.77
CA ASP A 66 -16.21 -27.40 9.57
C ASP A 66 -16.57 -27.26 8.09
N LEU A 67 -15.61 -26.88 7.24
CA LEU A 67 -15.84 -26.83 5.79
C LEU A 67 -16.05 -28.22 5.20
N THR A 68 -15.33 -29.22 5.71
CA THR A 68 -15.46 -30.61 5.26
C THR A 68 -16.84 -31.15 5.55
N GLU A 69 -17.37 -30.85 6.75
CA GLU A 69 -18.72 -31.24 7.17
C GLU A 69 -19.79 -30.55 6.31
N ILE A 70 -19.67 -29.24 6.05
CA ILE A 70 -20.59 -28.49 5.17
C ILE A 70 -20.62 -29.08 3.76
N PHE A 71 -19.45 -29.37 3.17
CA PHE A 71 -19.39 -29.95 1.83
C PHE A 71 -19.97 -31.38 1.79
N ALA A 72 -19.76 -32.18 2.83
CA ALA A 72 -20.36 -33.52 2.93
C ALA A 72 -21.89 -33.45 3.05
N GLU A 73 -22.43 -32.51 3.81
CA GLU A 73 -23.87 -32.29 3.93
C GLU A 73 -24.49 -31.87 2.59
N ILE A 74 -23.86 -30.92 1.88
CA ILE A 74 -24.29 -30.48 0.55
C ILE A 74 -24.25 -31.66 -0.44
N ASP A 75 -23.20 -32.49 -0.38
CA ASP A 75 -23.07 -33.65 -1.25
C ASP A 75 -24.18 -34.68 -0.99
N GLN A 76 -24.48 -34.97 0.27
CA GLN A 76 -25.60 -35.83 0.65
C GLN A 76 -26.94 -35.30 0.13
N GLN A 77 -27.20 -34.00 0.29
CA GLN A 77 -28.45 -33.37 -0.19
C GLN A 77 -28.59 -33.46 -1.72
N ARG A 78 -27.49 -33.37 -2.49
CA ARG A 78 -27.51 -33.47 -3.96
C ARG A 78 -27.77 -34.88 -4.49
N HIS A 79 -27.46 -35.92 -3.70
CA HIS A 79 -27.66 -37.32 -4.07
C HIS A 79 -28.95 -37.93 -3.49
N THR A 80 -29.78 -37.11 -2.84
CA THR A 80 -31.07 -37.55 -2.24
C THR A 80 -32.27 -37.39 -3.20
N TYR A 81 -32.04 -37.02 -4.47
CA TYR A 81 -33.07 -36.88 -5.52
C TYR A 81 -32.91 -37.92 -6.64
#